data_AF-A0A101W7N7-F1
#
_entry.id   AF-A0A101W7N7-F1
#
_cell.length_a   1.000
_cell.length_b   1.000
_cell.length_c   1.000
_cell.angle_alpha   90.00
_cell.angle_beta   90.00
_cell.angle_gamma   90.00
#
_symmetry.space_group_name_H-M   'P 1'
#
loop_
_entity.id
_entity.type
_entity.pdbx_description
1 polymer ?
#
loop_
_entity_poly.entity_id
_entity_poly.type
_entity_poly.pdbx_seq_one_letter_code
_entity_poly.pdbx_strand_id
1 'polypeptide(L)'
;MQTSQALAADIDAIADHLRLLGLPIEVVDLSGGSKGIRATTSGIPFSAFLFKNDEQNSPYLMLSAMFPDRKVSLEWANAWNSRFPLTRATVASEGEPMLTQAIILTGIDTDHLKEVASWWDLLLRIFVEDILSVSPLPPT
;
A
#
# COMPACT_ATOMS: atom_id res chain seq x y z
N MET A 1 9.10 28.47 6.43
CA MET A 1 9.68 27.16 6.80
C MET A 1 8.60 26.37 7.52
N GLN A 2 8.03 25.34 6.91
CA GLN A 2 7.17 24.39 7.62
C GLN A 2 8.10 23.48 8.42
N THR A 3 7.96 23.46 9.74
CA THR A 3 8.67 22.53 10.61
C THR A 3 8.14 21.12 10.35
N SER A 4 9.01 20.22 9.89
CA SER A 4 8.69 18.81 9.75
C SER A 4 8.30 18.22 11.11
N GLN A 5 7.14 17.59 11.20
CA GLN A 5 6.60 17.05 12.45
C GLN A 5 6.83 15.54 12.51
N ALA A 6 7.30 15.05 13.64
CA ALA A 6 7.42 13.61 13.87
C ALA A 6 6.04 12.95 13.78
N LEU A 7 5.95 11.86 13.02
CA LEU A 7 4.69 11.16 12.80
C LEU A 7 4.37 10.27 14.01
N ALA A 8 3.19 10.47 14.61
CA ALA A 8 2.69 9.52 15.60
C ALA A 8 2.33 8.20 14.91
N ALA A 9 2.72 7.07 15.50
CA ALA A 9 2.28 5.73 15.07
C ALA A 9 0.82 5.49 15.53
N ASP A 10 -0.07 6.30 14.99
CA ASP A 10 -1.52 6.32 15.23
C ASP A 10 -2.24 6.50 13.89
N ILE A 11 -3.25 5.67 13.64
CA ILE A 11 -3.91 5.59 12.34
C ILE A 11 -4.71 6.86 12.00
N ASP A 12 -5.31 7.52 13.01
CA ASP A 12 -6.09 8.74 12.79
C ASP A 12 -5.14 9.90 12.46
N ALA A 13 -4.01 10.00 13.19
CA ALA A 13 -2.96 10.98 12.87
C ALA A 13 -2.36 10.77 11.47
N ILE A 14 -2.06 9.52 11.09
CA ILE A 14 -1.58 9.19 9.74
C ILE A 14 -2.62 9.58 8.68
N ALA A 15 -3.89 9.28 8.92
CA ALA A 15 -4.97 9.63 8.01
C ALA A 15 -5.08 11.15 7.81
N ASP A 16 -4.98 11.94 8.88
CA ASP A 16 -5.00 13.39 8.80
C ASP A 16 -3.84 13.94 7.99
N HIS A 17 -2.63 13.42 8.18
CA HIS A 17 -1.49 13.80 7.35
C HIS A 17 -1.69 13.45 5.89
N LEU A 18 -2.20 12.26 5.57
CA LEU A 18 -2.50 11.85 4.19
C LEU A 18 -3.61 12.72 3.55
N ARG A 19 -4.62 13.15 4.32
CA ARG A 19 -5.65 14.09 3.85
C ARG A 19 -5.05 15.45 3.49
N LEU A 20 -4.09 15.94 4.26
CA LEU A 20 -3.36 17.17 3.95
C LEU A 20 -2.57 17.08 2.63
N LEU A 21 -2.28 15.87 2.15
CA LEU A 21 -1.67 15.63 0.84
C LEU A 21 -2.68 15.58 -0.31
N GLY A 22 -3.98 15.82 -0.02
CA GLY A 22 -5.05 15.80 -1.01
C GLY A 22 -5.54 14.41 -1.37
N LEU A 23 -5.12 13.36 -0.63
CA LEU A 23 -5.63 12.02 -0.84
C LEU A 23 -7.06 11.89 -0.29
N PRO A 24 -8.00 11.27 -1.03
CA PRO A 24 -9.31 10.90 -0.50
C PRO A 24 -9.14 9.74 0.49
N ILE A 25 -9.20 10.04 1.80
CA ILE A 25 -8.93 9.11 2.89
C ILE A 25 -10.17 8.90 3.77
N GLU A 26 -10.57 7.63 3.92
CA GLU A 26 -11.58 7.16 4.86
C GLU A 26 -10.90 6.29 5.93
N VAL A 27 -11.13 6.57 7.22
CA VAL A 27 -10.71 5.68 8.30
C VAL A 27 -11.85 4.69 8.56
N VAL A 28 -11.53 3.40 8.59
CA VAL A 28 -12.51 2.33 8.73
C VAL A 28 -12.18 1.43 9.92
N ASP A 29 -13.21 0.99 10.63
CA ASP A 29 -13.08 -0.05 11.65
C ASP A 29 -12.94 -1.42 10.97
N LEU A 30 -11.91 -2.16 11.36
CA LEU A 30 -11.63 -3.52 10.94
C LEU A 30 -12.13 -4.51 12.00
N SER A 31 -12.23 -5.78 11.63
CA SER A 31 -12.54 -6.85 12.56
C SER A 31 -11.51 -6.89 13.71
N GLY A 32 -11.99 -7.12 14.93
CA GLY A 32 -11.14 -7.18 16.12
C GLY A 32 -10.77 -5.82 16.73
N GLY A 33 -11.47 -4.73 16.38
CA GLY A 33 -11.28 -3.41 17.00
C GLY A 33 -10.05 -2.65 16.52
N SER A 34 -9.39 -3.17 15.47
CA SER A 34 -8.33 -2.44 14.77
C SER A 34 -8.93 -1.44 13.79
N LYS A 35 -8.19 -0.39 13.46
CA LYS A 35 -8.58 0.59 12.44
C LYS A 35 -7.67 0.46 11.21
N GLY A 36 -8.21 0.75 10.05
CA GLY A 36 -7.48 0.86 8.79
C GLY A 36 -7.84 2.14 8.06
N ILE A 37 -7.12 2.39 6.97
CA ILE A 37 -7.39 3.48 6.04
C ILE A 37 -7.82 2.87 4.72
N ARG A 38 -8.88 3.40 4.11
CA ARG A 38 -9.19 3.24 2.68
C ARG A 38 -8.86 4.53 1.97
N ALA A 39 -8.22 4.40 0.82
CA ALA A 39 -7.70 5.52 0.07
C ALA A 39 -7.79 5.25 -1.43
N THR A 40 -7.70 6.31 -2.23
CA THR A 40 -7.56 6.21 -3.68
C THR A 40 -6.46 7.14 -4.15
N THR A 41 -5.56 6.65 -5.00
CA THR A 41 -4.55 7.48 -5.68
C THR A 41 -4.56 7.16 -7.17
N SER A 42 -4.52 8.18 -8.03
CA SER A 42 -4.63 8.01 -9.49
C SER A 42 -5.82 7.13 -9.94
N GLY A 43 -6.93 7.15 -9.20
CA GLY A 43 -8.11 6.31 -9.47
C GLY A 43 -7.97 4.84 -9.04
N ILE A 44 -6.87 4.47 -8.39
CA ILE A 44 -6.59 3.11 -7.92
C ILE A 44 -6.90 3.03 -6.41
N PRO A 45 -7.87 2.19 -5.99
CA PRO A 45 -8.18 2.02 -4.58
C PRO A 45 -7.09 1.21 -3.88
N PHE A 46 -6.75 1.60 -2.65
CA PHE A 46 -5.85 0.85 -1.78
C PHE A 46 -6.30 0.99 -0.32
N SER A 47 -5.77 0.11 0.53
CA SER A 47 -5.96 0.14 1.98
C SER A 47 -4.61 0.30 2.68
N ALA A 48 -4.60 0.91 3.86
CA ALA A 48 -3.43 0.97 4.72
C ALA A 48 -3.76 0.44 6.12
N PHE A 49 -2.86 -0.37 6.68
CA PHE A 49 -3.04 -1.07 7.94
C PHE A 49 -1.86 -0.76 8.85
N LEU A 50 -2.14 -0.26 10.06
CA LEU A 50 -1.10 -0.03 11.06
C LEU A 50 -0.86 -1.33 11.83
N PHE A 51 0.37 -1.83 11.75
CA PHE A 51 0.85 -2.94 12.55
C PHE A 51 1.74 -2.40 13.67
N LYS A 52 1.25 -2.57 14.89
CA LYS A 52 1.92 -2.18 16.12
C LYS A 52 1.58 -3.23 17.18
N ASN A 53 2.59 -3.80 17.82
CA ASN A 53 2.40 -4.55 19.06
C ASN A 53 3.34 -3.98 20.14
N ASP A 54 3.03 -4.25 21.42
CA ASP A 54 3.76 -3.66 22.56
C ASP A 54 5.23 -4.14 22.64
N GLU A 55 5.56 -5.23 21.96
CA GLU A 55 6.91 -5.80 21.87
C GLU A 55 7.68 -5.29 20.62
N GLN A 56 7.01 -4.58 19.71
CA GLN A 56 7.58 -4.15 18.43
C GLN A 56 8.18 -2.76 18.57
N ASN A 57 9.51 -2.71 18.60
CA ASN A 57 10.27 -1.44 18.60
C ASN A 57 10.12 -0.62 17.30
N SER A 58 9.39 -1.13 16.31
CA SER A 58 9.24 -0.50 15.00
C SER A 58 7.86 -0.76 14.42
N PRO A 59 6.85 0.06 14.76
CA PRO A 59 5.54 -0.02 14.12
C PRO A 59 5.69 0.26 12.63
N TYR A 60 4.87 -0.39 11.82
CA TYR A 60 4.87 -0.19 10.37
C TYR A 60 3.47 -0.03 9.81
N LEU A 61 3.36 0.74 8.75
CA LEU A 61 2.16 0.87 7.94
C LEU A 61 2.29 -0.04 6.72
N MET A 62 1.34 -0.95 6.54
CA MET A 62 1.25 -1.79 5.34
C MET A 62 0.24 -1.19 4.38
N LEU A 63 0.69 -0.75 3.21
CA LEU A 63 -0.17 -0.41 2.08
C LEU A 63 -0.52 -1.68 1.30
N SER A 64 -1.75 -1.78 0.82
CA SER A 64 -2.23 -2.94 0.08
C SER A 64 -3.25 -2.55 -0.99
N ALA A 65 -3.08 -3.03 -2.22
CA ALA A 65 -4.04 -2.90 -3.31
C ALA A 65 -4.28 -4.28 -3.94
N MET A 66 -5.55 -4.65 -4.12
CA MET A 66 -5.97 -5.93 -4.68
C MET A 66 -6.73 -5.72 -5.98
N PHE A 67 -6.51 -6.59 -6.96
CA PHE A 67 -7.06 -6.48 -8.30
C PHE A 67 -7.84 -7.76 -8.67
N PRO A 68 -9.06 -7.94 -8.15
CA PRO A 68 -9.80 -9.19 -8.28
C PRO A 68 -10.23 -9.51 -9.73
N ASP A 69 -10.40 -8.49 -10.56
CA ASP A 69 -10.80 -8.65 -11.97
C ASP A 69 -9.63 -9.02 -12.89
N ARG A 70 -8.45 -9.29 -12.33
CA ARG A 70 -7.22 -9.61 -13.06
C ARG A 70 -6.68 -10.95 -12.59
N LYS A 71 -6.00 -11.64 -13.51
CA LYS A 71 -5.44 -12.96 -13.29
C LYS A 71 -4.00 -12.98 -13.79
N VAL A 72 -3.08 -13.33 -12.92
CA VAL A 72 -1.65 -13.42 -13.21
C VAL A 72 -1.08 -14.72 -12.64
N SER A 73 0.07 -15.14 -13.17
CA SER A 73 0.74 -16.34 -12.67
C SER A 73 1.67 -16.04 -11.49
N LEU A 74 2.08 -17.09 -10.78
CA LEU A 74 3.09 -16.95 -9.73
C LEU A 74 4.45 -16.52 -10.31
N GLU A 75 4.81 -16.99 -11.51
CA GLU A 75 6.03 -16.57 -12.20
C GLU A 75 6.03 -15.07 -12.48
N TRP A 76 4.89 -14.51 -12.88
CA TRP A 76 4.73 -13.06 -13.07
C TRP A 76 5.00 -12.31 -11.77
N ALA A 77 4.43 -12.75 -10.65
CA ALA A 77 4.67 -12.11 -9.35
C ALA A 77 6.14 -12.22 -8.90
N ASN A 78 6.80 -13.35 -9.19
CA ASN A 78 8.24 -13.51 -8.92
C ASN A 78 9.10 -12.56 -9.77
N ALA A 79 8.75 -12.37 -11.04
CA ALA A 79 9.42 -11.41 -11.92
C ALA A 79 9.24 -9.97 -11.41
N TRP A 80 8.02 -9.59 -11.01
CA TRP A 80 7.75 -8.30 -10.37
C TRP A 80 8.64 -8.10 -9.14
N ASN A 81 8.62 -9.07 -8.21
CA ASN A 81 9.35 -9.00 -6.94
C ASN A 81 10.88 -8.91 -7.13
N SER A 82 11.41 -9.43 -8.23
CA SER A 82 12.83 -9.31 -8.57
C SER A 82 13.18 -7.92 -9.10
N ARG A 83 12.22 -7.22 -9.72
CA ARG A 83 12.40 -5.89 -10.32
C ARG A 83 12.14 -4.75 -9.34
N PHE A 84 11.18 -4.91 -8.43
CA PHE A 84 10.69 -3.85 -7.52
C PHE A 84 10.80 -4.25 -6.04
N PRO A 85 12.00 -4.15 -5.43
CA PRO A 85 12.27 -4.68 -4.10
C PRO A 85 11.56 -3.94 -2.95
N LEU A 86 11.05 -2.73 -3.19
CA LEU A 86 10.30 -1.95 -2.20
C LEU A 86 8.85 -2.42 -2.04
N THR A 87 8.40 -3.33 -2.89
CA THR A 87 7.03 -3.85 -2.88
C THR A 87 7.03 -5.36 -2.87
N ARG A 88 5.86 -5.92 -2.56
CA ARG A 88 5.60 -7.35 -2.71
C ARG A 88 4.35 -7.58 -3.53
N ALA A 89 4.52 -8.20 -4.69
CA ALA A 89 3.44 -8.83 -5.43
C ALA A 89 3.17 -10.23 -4.87
N THR A 90 1.90 -10.51 -4.62
CA THR A 90 1.39 -11.83 -4.24
C THR A 90 0.22 -12.19 -5.14
N VAL A 91 -0.02 -13.47 -5.31
CA VAL A 91 -1.13 -14.01 -6.11
C VAL A 91 -2.01 -14.84 -5.19
N ALA A 92 -3.31 -14.54 -5.17
CA ALA A 92 -4.29 -15.32 -4.44
C ALA A 92 -4.55 -16.67 -5.14
N SER A 93 -5.31 -17.55 -4.50
CA SER A 93 -5.52 -18.93 -4.97
C SER A 93 -6.12 -19.02 -6.37
N GLU A 94 -6.91 -18.03 -6.79
CA GLU A 94 -7.53 -18.02 -8.11
C GLU A 94 -6.78 -17.13 -9.11
N GLY A 95 -5.57 -16.64 -8.79
CA GLY A 95 -4.75 -15.85 -9.70
C GLY A 95 -4.83 -14.33 -9.51
N GLU A 96 -5.58 -13.82 -8.54
CA GLU A 96 -5.72 -12.38 -8.30
C GLU A 96 -4.42 -11.76 -7.80
N PRO A 97 -3.87 -10.74 -8.49
CA PRO A 97 -2.74 -10.01 -7.98
C PRO A 97 -3.12 -9.09 -6.81
N MET A 98 -2.22 -9.05 -5.83
CA MET A 98 -2.21 -8.05 -4.77
C MET A 98 -0.80 -7.46 -4.67
N LEU A 99 -0.71 -6.14 -4.58
CA LEU A 99 0.52 -5.41 -4.33
C LEU A 99 0.51 -4.88 -2.90
N THR A 100 1.61 -5.08 -2.17
CA THR A 100 1.80 -4.52 -0.83
C THR A 100 3.12 -3.78 -0.68
N GLN A 101 3.16 -2.84 0.25
CA GLN A 101 4.38 -2.12 0.65
C GLN A 101 4.35 -1.87 2.16
N ALA A 102 5.42 -2.24 2.86
CA ALA A 102 5.58 -1.96 4.29
C ALA A 102 6.44 -0.71 4.49
N ILE A 103 5.99 0.18 5.37
CA ILE A 103 6.65 1.45 5.70
C ILE A 103 6.91 1.46 7.19
N ILE A 104 8.18 1.38 7.60
CA ILE A 104 8.56 1.52 9.00
C ILE A 104 8.30 2.96 9.44
N LEU A 105 7.55 3.15 10.52
CA LEU A 105 7.18 4.48 11.01
C LEU A 105 8.18 5.07 12.00
N THR A 106 9.16 4.28 12.45
CA THR A 106 10.21 4.76 13.35
C THR A 106 11.11 5.76 12.64
N GLY A 107 11.16 6.99 13.16
CA GLY A 107 12.06 8.04 12.66
C GLY A 107 11.62 8.68 11.36
N ILE A 108 10.40 8.39 10.87
CA ILE A 108 9.85 9.10 9.70
C ILE A 108 9.13 10.36 10.14
N ASP A 109 9.16 11.36 9.28
CA ASP A 109 8.45 12.61 9.44
C ASP A 109 7.42 12.80 8.32
N THR A 110 6.75 13.96 8.33
CA THR A 110 5.73 14.29 7.34
C THR A 110 6.26 14.36 5.90
N ASP A 111 7.52 14.71 5.69
CA ASP A 111 8.08 14.81 4.34
C ASP A 111 8.48 13.43 3.81
N HIS A 112 8.97 12.54 4.67
CA HIS A 112 9.13 11.12 4.33
C HIS A 112 7.79 10.48 3.97
N LEU A 113 6.71 10.79 4.70
CA LEU A 113 5.38 10.25 4.39
C LEU A 113 4.88 10.71 3.02
N LYS A 114 5.15 11.97 2.63
CA LYS A 114 4.85 12.50 1.29
C LYS A 114 5.62 11.77 0.20
N GLU A 115 6.91 11.56 0.42
CA GLU A 115 7.76 10.86 -0.52
C GLU A 115 7.27 9.42 -0.71
N VAL A 116 6.99 8.72 0.38
CA VAL A 116 6.44 7.37 0.38
C VAL A 116 5.10 7.29 -0.35
N ALA A 117 4.19 8.25 -0.12
CA ALA A 117 2.91 8.31 -0.83
C ALA A 117 3.11 8.51 -2.35
N SER A 118 4.11 9.29 -2.75
CA SER A 118 4.46 9.52 -4.16
C SER A 118 5.06 8.28 -4.82
N TRP A 119 5.93 7.56 -4.10
CA TRP A 119 6.47 6.28 -4.56
C TRP A 119 5.39 5.22 -4.71
N TRP A 120 4.48 5.13 -3.73
CA TRP A 120 3.35 4.21 -3.76
C TRP A 120 2.45 4.46 -4.99
N ASP A 121 2.11 5.72 -5.25
CA ASP A 121 1.31 6.08 -6.43
C ASP A 121 2.00 5.67 -7.75
N LEU A 122 3.31 5.93 -7.88
CA LEU A 122 4.08 5.53 -9.05
C LEU A 122 4.11 4.01 -9.21
N LEU A 123 4.41 3.28 -8.13
CA LEU A 123 4.51 1.82 -8.14
C LEU A 123 3.16 1.17 -8.45
N LEU A 124 2.06 1.72 -7.93
CA LEU A 124 0.71 1.27 -8.27
C LEU A 124 0.39 1.45 -9.75
N ARG A 125 0.73 2.61 -10.34
CA ARG A 125 0.49 2.85 -11.76
C ARG A 125 1.29 1.88 -12.63
N ILE A 126 2.57 1.68 -12.33
CA ILE A 126 3.42 0.70 -13.03
C ILE A 126 2.86 -0.71 -12.85
N PHE A 127 2.39 -1.07 -11.67
CA PHE A 127 1.79 -2.38 -11.40
C PHE A 127 0.53 -2.61 -12.22
N VAL A 128 -0.35 -1.61 -12.30
CA VAL A 128 -1.57 -1.65 -13.11
C VAL A 128 -1.23 -1.78 -14.60
N GLU A 129 -0.25 -1.02 -15.10
CA GLU A 129 0.20 -1.16 -16.49
C GLU A 129 0.74 -2.57 -16.78
N ASP A 130 1.54 -3.11 -15.86
CA ASP A 130 2.15 -4.44 -16.01
C ASP A 130 1.10 -5.56 -16.01
N ILE A 131 0.14 -5.55 -15.07
CA ILE A 131 -0.97 -6.55 -15.06
C ILE A 131 -1.89 -6.41 -16.28
N LEU A 132 -2.05 -5.21 -16.83
CA LEU A 132 -2.85 -4.99 -18.05
C LEU A 132 -2.13 -5.50 -19.30
N SER A 133 -0.80 -5.57 -19.27
CA SER A 133 0.01 -6.12 -20.38
C SER A 133 -0.02 -7.65 -20.44
N VAL A 134 -0.41 -8.31 -19.35
CA VAL A 134 -0.57 -9.77 -19.31
C VAL A 134 -1.77 -10.16 -20.16
N SER A 135 -1.53 -10.94 -21.22
CA SER A 135 -2.62 -11.49 -22.03
C SER A 135 -3.55 -12.35 -21.17
N PRO A 136 -4.87 -12.33 -21.42
CA PRO A 136 -5.78 -13.20 -20.68
C PRO A 136 -5.31 -14.66 -20.83
N LEU A 137 -5.25 -15.38 -19.70
CA LEU A 137 -4.92 -16.80 -19.70
C LEU A 137 -5.83 -17.52 -20.69
N PRO A 138 -5.30 -18.39 -21.57
CA PRO A 138 -6.15 -19.17 -22.46
C PRO A 138 -7.15 -19.99 -21.62
N PRO A 139 -8.41 -20.12 -22.05
CA PRO A 139 -9.35 -20.98 -21.35
C PRO A 139 -8.77 -22.41 -21.32
N THR A 140 -8.65 -22.95 -20.10
CA THR A 140 -8.32 -24.36 -19.86
C THR A 140 -9.48 -25.27 -20.23
#